data_AF-A0A2W4J8V8-F1
#
_entry.id   AF-A0A2W4J8V8-F1
#
_cell.length_a   1.000
_cell.length_b   1.000
_cell.length_c   1.000
_cell.angle_alpha   90.00
_cell.angle_beta   90.00
_cell.angle_gamma   90.00
#
_symmetry.space_group_name_H-M   'P 1'
#
loop_
_entity.id
_entity.type
_entity.pdbx_description
1 polymer ?
#
loop_
_entity_poly.entity_id
_entity_poly.type
_entity_poly.pdbx_seq_one_letter_code
_entity_poly.pdbx_strand_id
1 'polypeptide(L)'
;MRYPRRTVSQFGAPMQDVAAYVLDEPSEVREHVAAGRKLHVAVAQAVYREFVAAGAACRQPTAAFYLYPDLSPLAGLGRHGLAGADAVAGFLLDKHGVGVLSGAAFGDHPDAPRFRVATSLLYGESEEQRWQALSSDAPAELPWVAAALTQLRTALADLR
;
A
#
# COMPACT_ATOMS: atom_id res chain seq x y z
N MET A 1 15.03 -49.76 10.76
CA MET A 1 14.46 -48.91 9.70
C MET A 1 14.37 -47.49 10.26
N ARG A 2 15.34 -46.60 9.96
CA ARG A 2 15.33 -45.20 10.41
C ARG A 2 14.76 -44.34 9.27
N TYR A 3 13.67 -43.63 9.56
CA TYR A 3 13.13 -42.61 8.65
C TYR A 3 14.18 -41.49 8.47
N PRO A 4 14.47 -41.02 7.24
CA PRO A 4 15.31 -39.85 7.06
C PRO A 4 14.62 -38.63 7.70
N ARG A 5 15.35 -37.92 8.57
CA ARG A 5 14.87 -36.64 9.11
C ARG A 5 14.65 -35.71 7.92
N ARG A 6 13.40 -35.31 7.70
CA ARG A 6 13.07 -34.22 6.78
C ARG A 6 13.72 -32.96 7.36
N THR A 7 14.78 -32.49 6.73
CA THR A 7 15.34 -31.16 7.03
C THR A 7 14.34 -30.15 6.49
N VAL A 8 13.47 -29.64 7.36
CA VAL A 8 12.82 -28.35 7.12
C VAL A 8 13.90 -27.28 7.23
N SER A 9 13.93 -26.36 6.26
CA SER A 9 14.93 -25.28 6.23
C SER A 9 14.91 -24.49 7.54
N GLN A 10 16.05 -24.34 8.19
CA GLN A 10 16.23 -23.47 9.34
C GLN A 10 16.86 -22.15 8.89
N PHE A 11 16.49 -21.04 9.51
CA PHE A 11 17.16 -19.75 9.29
C PHE A 11 18.66 -19.85 9.60
N GLY A 12 19.51 -19.22 8.80
CA GLY A 12 20.95 -19.18 9.07
C GLY A 12 21.25 -18.49 10.41
N ALA A 13 22.28 -18.94 11.12
CA ALA A 13 22.64 -18.44 12.45
C ALA A 13 22.70 -16.89 12.55
N PRO A 14 23.28 -16.14 11.58
CA PRO A 14 23.28 -14.67 11.64
C PRO A 14 21.88 -14.04 11.72
N MET A 15 20.88 -14.62 11.05
CA MET A 15 19.51 -14.11 11.12
C MET A 15 18.82 -14.50 12.43
N GLN A 16 19.27 -15.58 13.09
CA GLN A 16 18.80 -15.94 14.43
C GLN A 16 19.29 -14.93 15.46
N ASP A 17 20.55 -14.50 15.37
CA ASP A 17 21.13 -13.47 16.26
C ASP A 17 20.43 -12.11 16.07
N VAL A 18 20.18 -11.69 14.82
CA VAL A 18 19.40 -10.48 14.51
C VAL A 18 17.98 -10.58 15.08
N ALA A 19 17.31 -11.72 14.89
CA ALA A 19 15.97 -11.92 15.43
C ALA A 19 15.96 -11.84 16.97
N ALA A 20 16.92 -12.47 17.64
CA ALA A 20 17.05 -12.40 19.10
C ALA A 20 17.23 -10.95 19.58
N TYR A 21 18.11 -10.18 18.93
CA TYR A 21 18.32 -8.78 19.26
C TYR A 21 17.08 -7.91 19.01
N VAL A 22 16.41 -8.04 17.87
CA VAL A 22 15.20 -7.26 17.57
C VAL A 22 14.05 -7.60 18.53
N LEU A 23 13.92 -8.87 18.93
CA LEU A 23 12.90 -9.33 19.87
C LEU A 23 13.19 -8.93 21.34
N ASP A 24 14.41 -8.50 21.66
CA ASP A 24 14.74 -7.86 22.94
C ASP A 24 14.26 -6.40 23.01
N GLU A 25 13.71 -5.89 21.89
CA GLU A 25 13.13 -4.55 21.75
C GLU A 25 14.01 -3.39 22.30
N PRO A 26 15.29 -3.31 21.89
CA PRO A 26 16.15 -2.20 22.29
C PRO A 26 15.59 -0.86 21.80
N SER A 27 15.99 0.23 22.45
CA SER A 27 15.46 1.59 22.23
C SER A 27 15.40 1.99 20.75
N GLU A 28 16.51 1.79 20.05
CA GLU A 28 16.70 2.11 18.64
C GLU A 28 15.73 1.36 17.73
N VAL A 29 15.40 0.11 18.05
CA VAL A 29 14.41 -0.69 17.32
C VAL A 29 13.00 -0.17 17.61
N ARG A 30 12.68 0.10 18.87
CA ARG A 30 11.36 0.65 19.25
C ARG A 30 11.11 2.03 18.65
N GLU A 31 12.12 2.89 18.65
CA GLU A 31 12.07 4.22 18.05
C GLU A 31 11.89 4.14 16.53
N HIS A 32 12.62 3.25 15.86
CA HIS A 32 12.47 2.99 14.43
C HIS A 32 11.06 2.49 14.09
N VAL A 33 10.54 1.51 14.84
CA VAL A 33 9.18 0.99 14.66
C VAL A 33 8.13 2.07 14.91
N ALA A 34 8.31 2.92 15.93
CA ALA A 34 7.41 4.03 16.21
C ALA A 34 7.38 5.06 15.07
N ALA A 35 8.56 5.42 14.53
CA ALA A 35 8.68 6.30 13.36
C ALA A 35 8.01 5.68 12.12
N GLY A 36 8.26 4.39 11.85
CA GLY A 36 7.63 3.66 10.76
C GLY A 36 6.11 3.61 10.87
N ARG A 37 5.57 3.42 12.08
CA ARG A 37 4.12 3.46 12.34
C ARG A 37 3.53 4.83 12.05
N LYS A 38 4.18 5.93 12.47
CA LYS A 38 3.74 7.30 12.16
C LYS A 38 3.69 7.52 10.64
N LEU A 39 4.75 7.13 9.94
CA LEU A 39 4.83 7.21 8.47
C LEU A 39 3.69 6.43 7.80
N HIS A 40 3.53 5.15 8.14
CA HIS A 40 2.48 4.29 7.56
C HIS A 40 1.08 4.86 7.79
N VAL A 41 0.78 5.29 9.03
CA VAL A 41 -0.52 5.87 9.38
C VAL A 41 -0.79 7.14 8.56
N ALA A 42 0.16 8.07 8.52
CA ALA A 42 -0.02 9.33 7.83
C ALA A 42 -0.28 9.15 6.33
N VAL A 43 0.52 8.33 5.65
CA VAL A 43 0.40 8.12 4.20
C VAL A 43 -0.83 7.27 3.86
N ALA A 44 -1.09 6.19 4.62
CA ALA A 44 -2.28 5.36 4.38
C ALA A 44 -3.59 6.15 4.58
N GLN A 45 -3.65 7.00 5.60
CA GLN A 45 -4.79 7.89 5.81
C GLN A 45 -4.93 8.94 4.71
N ALA A 46 -3.82 9.47 4.19
CA ALA A 46 -3.87 10.43 3.07
C ALA A 46 -4.43 9.77 1.80
N VAL A 47 -3.93 8.60 1.42
CA VAL A 47 -4.45 7.83 0.29
C VAL A 47 -5.92 7.45 0.48
N TYR A 48 -6.30 7.03 1.70
CA TYR A 48 -7.69 6.72 2.05
C TYR A 48 -8.63 7.91 1.79
N ARG A 49 -8.22 9.12 2.21
CA ARG A 49 -9.00 10.33 2.00
C ARG A 49 -9.22 10.62 0.52
N GLU A 50 -8.25 10.38 -0.35
CA GLU A 50 -8.42 10.56 -1.80
C GLU A 50 -9.48 9.61 -2.37
N PHE A 51 -9.46 8.33 -2.01
CA PHE A 51 -10.48 7.35 -2.44
C PHE A 51 -11.88 7.72 -1.96
N VAL A 52 -12.04 8.03 -0.66
CA VAL A 52 -13.35 8.40 -0.11
C VAL A 52 -13.84 9.73 -0.68
N ALA A 53 -12.95 10.71 -0.88
CA ALA A 53 -13.31 11.99 -1.49
C ALA A 53 -13.79 11.84 -2.94
N ALA A 54 -13.28 10.83 -3.66
CA ALA A 54 -13.75 10.47 -5.00
C ALA A 54 -15.12 9.77 -4.99
N GLY A 55 -15.56 9.23 -3.84
CA GLY A 55 -16.83 8.51 -3.71
C GLY A 55 -16.66 6.99 -3.68
N ALA A 56 -15.43 6.46 -3.61
CA ALA A 56 -15.20 5.04 -3.44
C ALA A 56 -15.65 4.58 -2.05
N ALA A 57 -16.19 3.36 -1.97
CA ALA A 57 -16.43 2.71 -0.69
C ALA A 57 -15.10 2.11 -0.20
N CYS A 58 -14.55 2.66 0.87
CA CYS A 58 -13.29 2.18 1.44
C CYS A 58 -13.39 2.11 2.96
N ARG A 59 -12.89 1.03 3.56
CA ARG A 59 -12.74 0.94 5.00
C ARG A 59 -11.54 1.77 5.44
N GLN A 60 -11.71 2.51 6.53
CA GLN A 60 -10.59 3.26 7.12
C GLN A 60 -9.44 2.31 7.48
N PRO A 61 -8.20 2.61 7.06
CA PRO A 61 -7.04 1.78 7.38
C PRO A 61 -6.73 1.85 8.88
N THR A 62 -6.60 0.70 9.52
CA THR A 62 -6.30 0.58 10.96
C THR A 62 -4.90 0.01 11.24
N ALA A 63 -4.26 -0.58 10.23
CA ALA A 63 -2.94 -1.20 10.34
C ALA A 63 -2.30 -1.37 8.95
N ALA A 64 -1.01 -1.73 8.95
CA ALA A 64 -0.22 -2.00 7.75
C ALA A 64 -0.12 -0.80 6.78
N PHE A 65 0.12 -1.09 5.51
CA PHE A 65 0.40 -0.13 4.43
C PHE A 65 -0.41 -0.47 3.16
N TYR A 66 -1.62 -0.99 3.35
CA TYR A 66 -2.55 -1.34 2.27
C TYR A 66 -3.94 -0.79 2.51
N LEU A 67 -4.64 -0.47 1.42
CA LEU A 67 -6.07 -0.17 1.40
C LEU A 67 -6.81 -1.17 0.51
N TYR A 68 -8.14 -1.25 0.71
CA TYR A 68 -9.03 -2.07 -0.11
C TYR A 68 -10.27 -1.28 -0.55
N PRO A 69 -10.13 -0.29 -1.45
CA PRO A 69 -11.26 0.46 -2.00
C PRO A 69 -12.09 -0.39 -2.97
N ASP A 70 -13.40 -0.18 -2.93
CA ASP A 70 -14.39 -0.60 -3.91
C ASP A 70 -14.80 0.61 -4.75
N LEU A 71 -14.53 0.55 -6.05
CA LEU A 71 -14.83 1.60 -7.01
C LEU A 71 -16.19 1.45 -7.69
N SER A 72 -16.98 0.42 -7.35
CA SER A 72 -18.33 0.21 -7.91
C SER A 72 -19.23 1.45 -7.88
N PRO A 73 -19.16 2.34 -6.87
CA PRO A 73 -19.99 3.55 -6.86
C PRO A 73 -19.62 4.63 -7.90
N LEU A 74 -18.46 4.51 -8.55
CA LEU A 74 -17.92 5.56 -9.42
C LEU A 74 -18.53 5.49 -10.83
N ALA A 75 -19.21 6.56 -11.26
CA ALA A 75 -19.98 6.55 -12.51
C ALA A 75 -19.08 6.58 -13.77
N GLY A 76 -17.85 7.07 -13.64
CA GLY A 76 -16.87 7.09 -14.73
C GLY A 76 -16.43 5.71 -15.20
N LEU A 77 -16.62 4.65 -14.42
CA LEU A 77 -16.42 3.28 -14.88
C LEU A 77 -17.26 2.98 -16.13
N GLY A 78 -18.55 3.33 -16.08
CA GLY A 78 -19.46 3.17 -17.23
C GLY A 78 -19.12 4.09 -18.39
N ARG A 79 -18.73 5.35 -18.12
CA ARG A 79 -18.36 6.32 -19.18
C ARG A 79 -17.14 5.88 -19.99
N HIS A 80 -16.18 5.25 -19.32
CA HIS A 80 -14.97 4.72 -19.96
C HIS A 80 -15.12 3.27 -20.44
N GLY A 81 -16.32 2.66 -20.27
CA GLY A 81 -16.57 1.27 -20.67
C GLY A 81 -15.76 0.23 -19.90
N LEU A 82 -15.34 0.54 -18.67
CA LEU A 82 -14.48 -0.31 -17.85
C LEU A 82 -15.32 -1.35 -17.12
N ALA A 83 -15.16 -2.62 -17.50
CA ALA A 83 -15.84 -3.75 -16.88
C ALA A 83 -14.84 -4.59 -16.07
N GLY A 84 -15.10 -4.69 -14.76
CA GLY A 84 -14.31 -5.49 -13.83
C GLY A 84 -12.99 -4.87 -13.37
N ALA A 85 -12.35 -5.56 -12.43
CA ALA A 85 -11.17 -5.04 -11.75
C ALA A 85 -9.97 -4.87 -12.67
N ASP A 86 -9.69 -5.83 -13.56
CA ASP A 86 -8.48 -5.79 -14.39
C ASP A 86 -8.52 -4.67 -15.44
N ALA A 87 -9.68 -4.41 -16.05
CA ALA A 87 -9.86 -3.30 -16.98
C ALA A 87 -9.62 -1.95 -16.31
N VAL A 88 -10.11 -1.79 -15.08
CA VAL A 88 -9.92 -0.58 -14.28
C VAL A 88 -8.47 -0.42 -13.83
N ALA A 89 -7.81 -1.51 -13.39
CA ALA A 89 -6.40 -1.49 -13.05
C ALA A 89 -5.53 -1.10 -14.25
N GLY A 90 -5.81 -1.66 -15.44
CA GLY A 90 -5.16 -1.28 -16.68
C GLY A 90 -5.38 0.20 -17.03
N PHE A 91 -6.62 0.69 -16.95
CA PHE A 91 -6.93 2.10 -17.17
C PHE A 91 -6.15 3.04 -16.23
N LEU A 92 -6.12 2.73 -14.94
CA LEU A 92 -5.38 3.53 -13.96
C LEU A 92 -3.87 3.52 -14.23
N LEU A 93 -3.32 2.38 -14.63
CA LEU A 93 -1.90 2.25 -14.94
C LEU A 93 -1.54 2.96 -16.25
N ASP A 94 -2.22 2.62 -17.34
CA ASP A 94 -1.85 3.06 -18.69
C ASP A 94 -2.11 4.56 -18.90
N LYS A 95 -3.23 5.07 -18.36
CA LYS A 95 -3.61 6.48 -18.54
C LYS A 95 -3.00 7.39 -17.48
N HIS A 96 -2.91 6.91 -16.24
CA HIS A 96 -2.57 7.76 -15.10
C HIS A 96 -1.29 7.34 -14.38
N GLY A 97 -0.62 6.26 -14.77
CA GLY A 97 0.58 5.76 -14.09
C GLY A 97 0.32 5.23 -12.69
N VAL A 98 -0.94 4.90 -12.34
CA VAL A 98 -1.32 4.44 -11.00
C VAL A 98 -1.47 2.92 -11.00
N GLY A 99 -0.47 2.23 -10.45
CA GLY A 99 -0.49 0.78 -10.28
C GLY A 99 -1.31 0.34 -9.07
N VAL A 100 -2.33 -0.49 -9.30
CA VAL A 100 -3.13 -1.14 -8.26
C VAL A 100 -3.25 -2.64 -8.54
N LEU A 101 -3.42 -3.46 -7.51
CA LEU A 101 -3.65 -4.90 -7.69
C LEU A 101 -5.13 -5.21 -7.63
N SER A 102 -5.64 -5.81 -8.70
CA SER A 102 -7.01 -6.33 -8.79
C SER A 102 -7.36 -7.24 -7.61
N GLY A 103 -8.56 -7.05 -7.06
CA GLY A 103 -9.10 -7.90 -6.00
C GLY A 103 -9.24 -9.36 -6.43
N ALA A 104 -9.41 -9.63 -7.73
CA ALA A 104 -9.51 -10.97 -8.28
C ALA A 104 -8.27 -11.83 -7.97
N ALA A 105 -7.08 -11.21 -7.91
CA ALA A 105 -5.84 -11.89 -7.49
C ALA A 105 -5.87 -12.35 -6.01
N PHE A 106 -6.85 -11.90 -5.23
CA PHE A 106 -7.05 -12.23 -3.82
C PHE A 106 -8.37 -12.99 -3.57
N GLY A 107 -9.06 -13.41 -4.63
CA GLY A 107 -10.28 -14.21 -4.54
C GLY A 107 -11.59 -13.43 -4.62
N ASP A 108 -11.56 -12.12 -4.91
CA ASP A 108 -12.78 -11.36 -5.21
C ASP A 108 -13.34 -11.72 -6.60
N HIS A 109 -14.62 -11.40 -6.81
CA HIS A 109 -15.25 -11.60 -8.12
C HIS A 109 -14.57 -10.71 -9.18
N PRO A 110 -14.21 -11.23 -10.38
CA PRO A 110 -13.50 -10.44 -11.40
C PRO A 110 -14.23 -9.17 -11.83
N ASP A 111 -15.56 -9.20 -11.87
CA ASP A 111 -16.38 -8.04 -12.22
C ASP A 111 -16.51 -6.99 -11.10
N ALA A 112 -16.06 -7.30 -9.88
CA ALA A 112 -16.09 -6.35 -8.77
C ALA A 112 -14.82 -5.47 -8.82
N PRO A 113 -14.91 -4.16 -9.09
CA PRO A 113 -13.77 -3.26 -9.21
C PRO A 113 -13.22 -2.87 -7.83
N ARG A 114 -12.66 -3.86 -7.14
CA ARG A 114 -12.01 -3.73 -5.84
C ARG A 114 -10.52 -3.97 -5.99
N PHE A 115 -9.73 -3.29 -5.16
CA PHE A 115 -8.28 -3.25 -5.36
C PHE A 115 -7.54 -3.35 -4.06
N ARG A 116 -6.43 -4.09 -4.03
CA ARG A 116 -5.42 -3.93 -2.99
C ARG A 116 -4.45 -2.83 -3.42
N VAL A 117 -4.44 -1.72 -2.69
CA VAL A 117 -3.60 -0.55 -2.97
C VAL A 117 -2.47 -0.49 -1.94
N ALA A 118 -1.22 -0.57 -2.40
CA ALA A 118 -0.04 -0.45 -1.53
C ALA A 118 0.39 1.02 -1.41
N THR A 119 0.65 1.49 -0.19
CA THR A 119 1.12 2.87 0.04
C THR A 119 2.61 2.96 0.30
N SER A 120 3.28 1.81 0.51
CA SER A 120 4.69 1.77 0.90
C SER A 120 5.66 2.24 -0.17
N LEU A 121 5.26 2.21 -1.44
CA LEU A 121 6.08 2.72 -2.54
C LEU A 121 6.06 4.25 -2.62
N LEU A 122 5.17 4.92 -1.89
CA LEU A 122 5.10 6.38 -1.86
C LEU A 122 6.16 7.00 -0.96
N TYR A 123 6.85 6.23 -0.10
CA TYR A 123 7.79 6.79 0.88
C TYR A 123 9.03 7.41 0.26
N GLY A 124 9.34 7.07 -0.99
CA GLY A 124 10.47 7.61 -1.73
C GLY A 124 11.05 6.57 -2.69
N GLU A 125 11.60 7.04 -3.79
CA GLU A 125 12.27 6.21 -4.79
C GLU A 125 13.73 5.90 -4.37
N SER A 126 14.37 6.86 -3.68
CA SER A 126 15.74 6.69 -3.18
C SER A 126 15.77 6.23 -1.73
N GLU A 127 16.92 5.71 -1.30
CA GLU A 127 17.17 5.46 0.12
C GLU A 127 17.09 6.74 0.95
N GLU A 128 17.67 7.83 0.47
CA GLU A 128 17.64 9.13 1.14
C GLU A 128 16.22 9.63 1.38
N GLN A 129 15.35 9.59 0.36
CA GLN A 129 13.95 9.98 0.49
C GLN A 129 13.22 9.10 1.51
N ARG A 130 13.47 7.79 1.51
CA ARG A 130 12.84 6.88 2.48
C ARG A 130 13.27 7.17 3.92
N TRP A 131 14.53 7.53 4.14
CA TRP A 131 15.00 7.98 5.46
C TRP A 131 14.41 9.33 5.87
N GLN A 132 14.30 10.28 4.93
CA GLN A 132 13.63 11.57 5.17
C GLN A 132 12.14 11.37 5.49
N ALA A 133 11.46 10.45 4.81
CA ALA A 133 10.07 10.11 5.09
C ALA A 133 9.90 9.48 6.47
N LEU A 134 10.84 8.61 6.88
CA LEU A 134 10.82 7.98 8.19
C LEU A 134 10.99 8.99 9.33
N SER A 135 11.84 10.00 9.16
CA SER A 135 12.14 11.01 10.18
C SER A 135 11.22 12.24 10.15
N SER A 136 10.35 12.36 9.15
CA SER A 136 9.45 13.52 9.00
C SER A 136 8.29 13.50 9.98
N ASP A 137 7.95 14.67 10.55
CA ASP A 137 6.73 14.87 11.34
C ASP A 137 5.47 14.97 10.47
N ALA A 138 5.63 15.32 9.18
CA ALA A 138 4.54 15.50 8.22
C ALA A 138 4.84 14.76 6.90
N PRO A 139 4.96 13.42 6.92
CA PRO A 139 5.45 12.67 5.76
C PRO A 139 4.50 12.75 4.54
N ALA A 140 3.20 12.98 4.75
CA ALA A 140 2.24 13.15 3.65
C ALA A 140 2.41 14.47 2.88
N GLU A 141 3.12 15.44 3.45
CA GLU A 141 3.40 16.75 2.85
C GLU A 141 4.74 16.79 2.10
N LEU A 142 5.55 15.73 2.20
CA LEU A 142 6.80 15.63 1.47
C LEU A 142 6.53 15.73 -0.05
N PRO A 143 7.37 16.46 -0.81
CA PRO A 143 7.04 16.80 -2.20
C PRO A 143 6.67 15.61 -3.10
N TRP A 144 7.40 14.49 -2.98
CA TRP A 144 7.12 13.29 -3.78
C TRP A 144 5.85 12.56 -3.34
N VAL A 145 5.54 12.55 -2.04
CA VAL A 145 4.30 11.97 -1.51
C VAL A 145 3.11 12.81 -1.95
N ALA A 146 3.19 14.14 -1.80
CA ALA A 146 2.16 15.07 -2.22
C ALA A 146 1.90 15.02 -3.74
N ALA A 147 2.97 14.89 -4.54
CA ALA A 147 2.86 14.70 -5.99
C ALA A 147 2.12 13.41 -6.33
N ALA A 148 2.47 12.28 -5.69
CA ALA A 148 1.79 11.00 -5.89
C ALA A 148 0.31 11.05 -5.46
N LEU A 149 -0.02 11.72 -4.35
CA LEU A 149 -1.40 11.94 -3.93
C LEU A 149 -2.19 12.79 -4.95
N THR A 150 -1.55 13.79 -5.55
CA THR A 150 -2.14 14.62 -6.61
C THR A 150 -2.39 13.81 -7.89
N GLN A 151 -1.47 12.93 -8.26
CA GLN A 151 -1.61 11.99 -9.38
C GLN A 151 -2.78 11.03 -9.13
N LEU A 152 -2.85 10.44 -7.94
CA LEU A 152 -3.97 9.58 -7.54
C LEU A 152 -5.31 10.33 -7.60
N ARG A 153 -5.36 11.56 -7.06
CA ARG A 153 -6.57 12.39 -7.10
C ARG A 153 -7.05 12.65 -8.53
N THR A 154 -6.11 12.95 -9.43
CA THR A 154 -6.39 13.16 -10.86
C THR A 154 -6.97 11.90 -11.49
N ALA A 155 -6.35 10.74 -11.23
CA ALA A 155 -6.83 9.45 -11.74
C ALA A 155 -8.25 9.13 -11.24
N LEU A 156 -8.50 9.33 -9.95
CA LEU A 156 -9.81 9.09 -9.35
C LEU A 156 -10.86 10.07 -9.87
N ALA A 157 -10.51 11.34 -10.09
CA ALA A 157 -11.42 12.35 -10.64
C ALA A 157 -11.97 11.96 -12.01
N ASP A 158 -11.16 11.33 -12.85
CA ASP A 158 -11.56 10.82 -14.17
C ASP A 158 -12.60 9.67 -14.08
N LEU A 159 -12.57 8.94 -12.97
CA LEU A 159 -13.50 7.86 -12.67
C LEU A 159 -14.78 8.34 -11.96
N ARG A 160 -14.87 9.57 -11.45
CA ARG A 160 -16.04 10.07 -10.69
C ARG A 160 -17.31 10.17 -11.54
#